data_AF-A0A954VSF7-F1
#
_entry.id   AF-A0A954VSF7-F1
#
_cell.length_a   1.000
_cell.length_b   1.000
_cell.length_c   1.000
_cell.angle_alpha   90.00
_cell.angle_beta   90.00
_cell.angle_gamma   90.00
#
_symmetry.space_group_name_H-M   'P 1'
#
loop_
_entity.id
_entity.type
_entity.pdbx_description
1 polymer ?
#
loop_
_entity_poly.entity_id
_entity_poly.type
_entity_poly.pdbx_seq_one_letter_code
_entity_poly.pdbx_strand_id
1 'polypeptide(L)'
;NLMSLGAIDFGLLVDGSVVMVENALRRLSQDDDRPRHQVLLESAQEVGRPIAFGIGIIIVVYLPVMSLTGMEGKMFHPMAFTVVFALLGSLLLALTTTPVLVSLLVGQAGHASRLDGIKARYRRLLEATLARPLPIAIGAVTLFALSLVAFSRLGAEFIPELDEGALAVQAIRLPSISLTASLE
;
A
#
# COMPACT_ATOMS: atom_id res chain seq x y z
N ASN A 1 -7.91 -2.89 18.05
CA ASN A 1 -6.90 -1.99 18.66
C ASN A 1 -6.65 -0.86 17.69
N LEU A 2 -6.43 0.39 18.14
CA LEU A 2 -6.26 1.56 17.24
C LEU A 2 -5.16 1.32 16.19
N MET A 3 -4.07 0.64 16.58
CA MET A 3 -2.98 0.29 15.68
C MET A 3 -3.35 -0.71 14.58
N SER A 4 -4.29 -1.64 14.81
CA SER A 4 -4.71 -2.59 13.77
C SER A 4 -5.73 -1.98 12.80
N LEU A 5 -6.55 -1.04 13.26
CA LEU A 5 -7.57 -0.36 12.44
C LEU A 5 -6.95 0.79 11.62
N GLY A 6 -5.98 1.52 12.19
CA GLY A 6 -5.30 2.64 11.51
C GLY A 6 -4.25 2.22 10.48
N ALA A 7 -3.78 0.98 10.51
CA ALA A 7 -2.78 0.46 9.58
C ALA A 7 -3.36 -0.06 8.25
N ILE A 8 -4.69 -0.15 8.13
CA ILE A 8 -5.32 -0.66 6.90
C ILE A 8 -5.38 0.46 5.87
N ASP A 9 -4.48 0.41 4.89
CA ASP A 9 -4.61 1.17 3.66
C ASP A 9 -5.67 0.51 2.76
N PHE A 10 -6.87 1.08 2.73
CA PHE A 10 -7.94 0.62 1.84
C PHE A 10 -7.53 0.65 0.37
N GLY A 11 -6.62 1.54 -0.03
CA GLY A 11 -6.13 1.64 -1.41
C GLY A 11 -5.45 0.35 -1.87
N LEU A 12 -4.61 -0.22 -1.01
CA LEU A 12 -3.91 -1.48 -1.27
C LEU A 12 -4.88 -2.67 -1.42
N LEU A 13 -5.98 -2.67 -0.67
CA LEU A 13 -6.99 -3.72 -0.70
C LEU A 13 -7.85 -3.69 -1.97
N VAL A 14 -8.03 -2.53 -2.59
CA VAL A 14 -8.87 -2.38 -3.79
C VAL A 14 -8.06 -2.40 -5.09
N ASP A 15 -6.74 -2.22 -5.03
CA ASP A 15 -5.86 -2.09 -6.19
C ASP A 15 -6.03 -3.26 -7.19
N GLY A 16 -5.96 -4.51 -6.70
CA GLY A 16 -6.14 -5.69 -7.56
C GLY A 16 -7.48 -5.73 -8.29
N SER A 17 -8.57 -5.35 -7.62
CA SER A 17 -9.90 -5.25 -8.25
C SER A 17 -9.96 -4.10 -9.26
N VAL A 18 -9.38 -2.94 -8.96
CA VAL A 18 -9.34 -1.78 -9.86
C VAL A 18 -8.58 -2.12 -11.14
N VAL A 19 -7.40 -2.76 -11.02
CA VAL A 19 -6.60 -3.21 -12.17
C VAL A 19 -7.39 -4.20 -13.03
N MET A 20 -8.13 -5.13 -12.41
CA MET A 20 -8.95 -6.09 -13.17
C MET A 20 -10.10 -5.41 -13.92
N VAL A 21 -10.79 -4.47 -13.27
CA VAL A 21 -11.89 -3.70 -13.88
C VAL A 21 -11.36 -2.83 -15.02
N GLU A 22 -10.24 -2.13 -14.83
CA GLU A 22 -9.63 -1.29 -15.87
C GLU A 22 -9.17 -2.12 -17.07
N ASN A 23 -8.58 -3.31 -16.84
CA ASN A 23 -8.20 -4.21 -17.91
C ASN A 23 -9.40 -4.67 -18.73
N ALA A 24 -10.48 -5.05 -18.04
CA ALA A 24 -11.71 -5.48 -18.68
C ALA A 24 -12.35 -4.36 -19.50
N LEU A 25 -12.44 -3.14 -18.95
CA LEU A 25 -12.95 -1.97 -19.68
C LEU A 25 -12.09 -1.64 -20.89
N ARG A 26 -10.76 -1.68 -20.75
CA ARG A 26 -9.82 -1.42 -21.84
C ARG A 26 -10.01 -2.44 -22.97
N ARG A 27 -10.07 -3.74 -22.65
CA ARG A 27 -10.29 -4.80 -23.64
C ARG A 27 -11.66 -4.69 -24.32
N LEU A 28 -12.71 -4.37 -23.56
CA LEU A 28 -14.05 -4.14 -24.13
C LEU A 28 -14.12 -2.91 -25.04
N SER A 29 -13.27 -1.90 -24.82
CA SER A 29 -13.23 -0.69 -25.65
C SER A 29 -12.47 -0.86 -26.97
N GLN A 30 -11.75 -1.97 -27.17
CA GLN A 30 -10.86 -2.19 -28.31
C GLN A 30 -11.56 -2.80 -29.55
N ASP A 31 -12.89 -2.67 -29.64
CA ASP A 31 -13.75 -3.10 -30.75
C ASP A 31 -13.39 -4.48 -31.32
N ASP A 32 -13.74 -5.50 -30.54
CA ASP A 32 -13.46 -6.90 -30.82
C ASP A 32 -14.78 -7.62 -31.11
N ASP A 33 -14.93 -8.21 -32.30
CA ASP A 33 -16.16 -8.90 -32.76
C ASP A 33 -16.41 -10.23 -32.01
N ARG A 34 -15.56 -10.52 -31.01
CA ARG A 34 -15.61 -11.71 -30.18
C ARG A 34 -16.70 -11.59 -29.11
N PRO A 35 -17.29 -12.72 -28.69
CA PRO A 35 -18.33 -12.69 -27.69
C PRO A 35 -17.79 -12.19 -26.36
N ARG A 36 -18.53 -11.28 -25.73
CA ARG A 36 -18.12 -10.52 -24.53
C ARG A 36 -17.52 -11.36 -23.41
N HIS A 37 -18.06 -12.55 -23.18
CA HIS A 37 -17.59 -13.46 -22.13
C HIS A 37 -16.16 -13.98 -22.38
N GLN A 38 -15.77 -14.19 -23.64
CA GLN A 38 -14.41 -14.62 -23.98
C GLN A 38 -13.41 -13.48 -23.74
N VAL A 39 -13.75 -12.26 -24.16
CA VAL A 39 -12.92 -11.07 -23.94
C VAL A 39 -12.70 -10.82 -22.45
N LEU A 40 -13.74 -10.96 -21.63
CA LEU A 40 -13.64 -10.80 -20.18
C LEU A 40 -12.78 -11.89 -19.53
N LEU A 41 -12.91 -13.14 -19.96
CA LEU A 41 -12.11 -14.25 -19.44
C LEU A 41 -10.63 -14.07 -19.76
N GLU A 42 -10.30 -13.76 -21.02
CA GLU A 42 -8.91 -13.49 -21.43
C GLU A 42 -8.33 -12.29 -20.68
N SER A 43 -9.11 -11.22 -20.55
CA SER A 43 -8.74 -10.05 -19.76
C SER A 43 -8.40 -10.43 -18.31
N ALA A 44 -9.23 -11.25 -17.66
CA ALA A 44 -8.99 -11.68 -16.29
C ALA A 44 -7.72 -12.55 -16.18
N GLN A 45 -7.47 -13.44 -17.15
CA GLN A 45 -6.28 -14.29 -17.18
C GLN A 45 -4.98 -13.51 -17.41
N GLU A 46 -5.03 -12.44 -18.21
CA GLU A 46 -3.89 -11.57 -18.51
C GLU A 46 -3.35 -10.89 -17.23
N VAL A 47 -4.24 -10.32 -16.41
CA VAL A 47 -3.84 -9.56 -15.22
C VAL A 47 -3.87 -10.37 -13.93
N GLY A 48 -4.53 -11.53 -13.90
CA GLY A 48 -4.66 -12.34 -12.69
C GLY A 48 -3.31 -12.78 -12.11
N ARG A 49 -2.38 -13.23 -12.96
CA ARG A 49 -1.02 -13.60 -12.54
C ARG A 49 -0.22 -12.40 -11.99
N PRO A 50 -0.13 -11.26 -12.71
CA PRO A 50 0.50 -10.04 -12.17
C PRO A 50 -0.08 -9.57 -10.83
N ILE A 51 -1.40 -9.56 -10.68
CA ILE A 51 -2.07 -9.15 -9.43
C ILE A 51 -1.67 -10.08 -8.27
N ALA A 52 -1.76 -11.39 -8.47
CA ALA A 52 -1.37 -12.37 -7.46
C ALA A 52 0.11 -12.25 -7.08
N PHE A 53 0.98 -12.01 -8.07
CA PHE A 53 2.41 -11.83 -7.83
C PHE A 53 2.71 -10.54 -7.05
N GLY A 54 2.08 -9.42 -7.43
CA GLY A 54 2.22 -8.14 -6.74
C GLY A 54 1.76 -8.20 -5.27
N ILE A 55 0.57 -8.74 -5.02
CA ILE A 55 0.05 -8.95 -3.67
C ILE A 55 0.96 -9.93 -2.89
N GLY A 56 1.48 -10.96 -3.56
CA GLY A 56 2.46 -11.88 -2.98
C GLY A 56 3.73 -11.18 -2.49
N ILE A 57 4.29 -10.26 -3.29
CA ILE A 57 5.45 -9.45 -2.88
C ILE A 57 5.12 -8.65 -1.62
N ILE A 58 3.96 -8.01 -1.58
CA ILE A 58 3.54 -7.20 -0.42
C ILE A 58 3.45 -8.09 0.83
N ILE A 59 2.84 -9.28 0.73
CA ILE A 59 2.76 -10.24 1.84
C ILE A 59 4.18 -10.63 2.32
N VAL A 60 5.11 -10.88 1.41
CA VAL A 60 6.51 -11.23 1.75
C VAL A 60 7.20 -10.09 2.51
N VAL A 61 6.92 -8.83 2.17
CA VAL A 61 7.46 -7.65 2.89
C VAL A 61 6.99 -7.59 4.35
N TYR A 62 5.84 -8.20 4.69
CA TYR A 62 5.36 -8.30 6.08
C TYR A 62 5.95 -9.47 6.87
N LEU A 63 6.57 -10.47 6.23
CA LEU A 63 7.16 -11.61 6.94
C LEU A 63 8.28 -11.22 7.94
N PRO A 64 9.20 -10.28 7.62
CA PRO A 64 10.18 -9.80 8.60
C PRO A 64 9.55 -9.18 9.85
N VAL A 65 8.40 -8.50 9.71
CA VAL A 65 7.67 -7.91 10.84
C VAL A 65 7.20 -8.98 11.82
N MET A 66 6.85 -10.16 11.30
CA MET A 66 6.46 -11.33 12.11
C MET A 66 7.64 -12.02 12.80
N SER A 67 8.87 -11.58 12.52
CA SER A 67 10.08 -12.08 13.18
C SER A 67 10.53 -11.18 14.33
N LEU A 68 9.84 -10.06 14.58
CA LEU A 68 10.15 -9.15 15.68
C LEU A 68 9.86 -9.82 17.03
N THR A 69 10.79 -9.66 17.97
CA THR A 69 10.66 -10.19 19.33
C THR A 69 10.45 -9.07 20.34
N GLY A 70 10.06 -9.41 21.58
CA GLY A 70 9.88 -8.42 22.65
C GLY A 70 8.58 -7.61 22.55
N MET A 71 8.65 -6.34 22.99
CA MET A 71 7.47 -5.46 23.00
C MET A 71 7.05 -5.03 21.59
N GLU A 72 8.01 -4.82 20.68
CA GLU A 72 7.77 -4.50 19.28
C GLU A 72 6.90 -5.58 18.61
N GLY A 73 7.29 -6.84 18.75
CA GLY A 73 6.53 -7.97 18.20
C GLY A 73 5.08 -8.02 18.68
N LYS A 74 4.83 -7.75 19.98
CA LYS A 74 3.46 -7.73 20.54
C LYS A 74 2.58 -6.64 19.92
N MET A 75 3.16 -5.51 19.54
CA MET A 75 2.43 -4.42 18.90
C MET A 75 2.25 -4.63 17.39
N PHE A 76 3.28 -5.14 16.71
CA PHE A 76 3.30 -5.23 15.24
C PHE A 76 2.78 -6.57 14.68
N HIS A 77 2.84 -7.68 15.42
CA HIS A 77 2.29 -8.96 14.95
C HIS A 77 0.79 -8.87 14.63
N PRO A 78 -0.09 -8.38 15.53
CA PRO A 78 -1.52 -8.29 15.24
C PRO A 78 -1.82 -7.41 14.02
N MET A 79 -1.02 -6.35 13.83
CA MET A 79 -1.11 -5.48 12.67
C MET A 79 -0.74 -6.23 11.37
N ALA A 80 0.40 -6.91 11.34
CA ALA A 80 0.87 -7.66 10.18
C ALA A 80 -0.11 -8.78 9.78
N PHE A 81 -0.60 -9.56 10.76
CA PHE A 81 -1.62 -10.59 10.48
C PHE A 81 -2.87 -10.01 9.85
N THR A 82 -3.37 -8.89 10.37
CA THR A 82 -4.58 -8.23 9.84
C THR A 82 -4.39 -7.84 8.37
N VAL A 83 -3.25 -7.23 8.03
CA VAL A 83 -2.94 -6.85 6.64
C VAL A 83 -2.82 -8.08 5.74
N VAL A 84 -2.06 -9.10 6.14
CA VAL A 84 -1.89 -10.31 5.33
C VAL A 84 -3.23 -11.02 5.07
N PHE A 85 -4.07 -11.19 6.09
CA PHE A 85 -5.39 -11.79 5.89
C PHE A 85 -6.30 -10.93 5.01
N ALA A 86 -6.26 -9.61 5.16
CA ALA A 86 -7.04 -8.70 4.33
C ALA A 86 -6.57 -8.73 2.86
N LEU A 87 -5.26 -8.80 2.62
CA LEU A 87 -4.68 -8.94 1.27
C LEU A 87 -5.02 -10.27 0.62
N LEU A 88 -4.98 -11.37 1.37
CA LEU A 88 -5.40 -12.68 0.87
C LEU A 88 -6.90 -12.67 0.51
N GLY A 89 -7.73 -12.08 1.36
CA GLY A 89 -9.15 -11.88 1.08
C GLY A 89 -9.39 -11.01 -0.15
N SER A 90 -8.68 -9.89 -0.26
CA SER A 90 -8.71 -9.01 -1.43
C SER A 90 -8.31 -9.74 -2.71
N LEU A 91 -7.22 -10.51 -2.69
CA LEU A 91 -6.78 -11.29 -3.84
C LEU A 91 -7.83 -12.30 -4.28
N LEU A 92 -8.44 -13.02 -3.33
CA LEU A 92 -9.54 -13.94 -3.63
C LEU A 92 -10.72 -13.21 -4.29
N LEU A 93 -11.16 -12.09 -3.72
CA LEU A 93 -12.26 -11.29 -4.27
C LEU A 93 -11.92 -10.65 -5.62
N ALA A 94 -10.67 -10.23 -5.82
CA ALA A 94 -10.17 -9.68 -7.07
C ALA A 94 -10.21 -10.73 -8.19
N LEU A 95 -9.79 -11.97 -7.92
CA LEU A 95 -9.73 -13.02 -8.95
C LEU A 95 -11.07 -13.73 -9.18
N THR A 96 -11.96 -13.76 -8.20
CA THR A 96 -13.23 -14.52 -8.28
C THR A 96 -14.43 -13.60 -8.45
N THR A 97 -14.72 -12.78 -7.44
CA THR A 97 -15.93 -11.94 -7.39
C THR A 97 -15.89 -10.79 -8.38
N THR A 98 -14.75 -10.11 -8.52
CA THR A 98 -14.61 -8.93 -9.38
C THR A 98 -14.92 -9.23 -10.85
N PRO A 99 -14.37 -10.27 -11.50
CA PRO A 99 -14.67 -10.54 -12.91
C PRO A 99 -16.14 -10.90 -13.14
N VAL A 100 -16.79 -11.57 -12.17
CA VAL A 100 -18.24 -11.83 -12.22
C VAL A 100 -19.02 -10.52 -12.16
N LEU A 101 -18.72 -9.64 -11.20
CA LEU A 101 -19.38 -8.34 -11.08
C LEU A 101 -19.19 -7.47 -12.32
N VAL A 102 -17.99 -7.47 -12.90
CA VAL A 102 -17.71 -6.77 -14.17
C VAL A 102 -18.60 -7.31 -15.29
N SER A 103 -18.75 -8.62 -15.41
CA SER A 103 -19.60 -9.22 -16.45
C SER A 103 -21.07 -8.83 -16.35
N LEU A 104 -21.57 -8.61 -15.12
CA LEU A 104 -22.97 -8.30 -14.84
C LEU A 104 -23.29 -6.81 -14.87
N LEU A 105 -22.39 -5.97 -14.35
CA LEU A 105 -22.69 -4.57 -14.04
C LEU A 105 -22.08 -3.58 -15.04
N VAL A 106 -21.01 -3.95 -15.73
CA VAL A 106 -20.32 -3.02 -16.63
C VAL A 106 -21.08 -2.93 -17.96
N GLY A 107 -21.28 -1.71 -18.45
CA GLY A 107 -21.82 -1.43 -19.79
C GLY A 107 -20.70 -1.18 -20.83
N GLN A 108 -21.01 -0.45 -21.90
CA GLN A 108 -19.98 0.08 -22.79
C GLN A 108 -19.20 1.22 -22.12
N ALA A 109 -17.88 1.16 -22.17
CA ALA A 109 -17.01 2.17 -21.59
C ALA A 109 -17.03 3.45 -22.45
N GLY A 110 -17.36 4.60 -21.86
CA GLY A 110 -17.22 5.90 -22.52
C GLY A 110 -15.75 6.33 -22.61
N HIS A 111 -15.36 6.94 -23.73
CA HIS A 111 -14.02 7.52 -23.89
C HIS A 111 -13.88 8.80 -23.05
N ALA A 112 -12.96 8.80 -22.07
CA ALA A 112 -12.70 9.96 -21.22
C ALA A 112 -11.64 10.89 -21.84
N SER A 113 -12.08 11.89 -22.60
CA SER A 113 -11.23 12.86 -23.33
C SER A 113 -10.19 13.61 -22.49
N ARG A 114 -10.43 13.76 -21.17
CA ARG A 114 -9.50 14.42 -20.25
C ARG A 114 -8.20 13.64 -20.05
N LEU A 115 -8.24 12.31 -20.21
CA LEU A 115 -7.06 11.45 -20.08
C LEU A 115 -6.08 11.62 -21.26
N ASP A 116 -6.57 12.01 -22.43
CA ASP A 116 -5.75 12.12 -23.64
C ASP A 116 -4.74 13.27 -23.55
N GLY A 117 -5.15 14.40 -22.96
CA GLY A 117 -4.25 15.52 -22.69
C GLY A 117 -3.12 15.17 -21.71
N ILE A 118 -3.43 14.36 -20.69
CA ILE A 118 -2.46 13.87 -19.71
C ILE A 118 -1.49 12.90 -20.39
N LYS A 119 -2.00 11.95 -21.18
CA LYS A 119 -1.19 10.98 -21.94
C LYS A 119 -0.25 11.68 -22.92
N ALA A 120 -0.71 12.71 -23.64
CA ALA A 120 0.11 13.47 -24.57
C ALA A 120 1.25 14.22 -23.85
N ARG A 121 0.96 14.83 -22.70
CA ARG A 121 1.99 15.50 -21.88
C ARG A 121 2.99 14.48 -21.33
N TYR A 122 2.52 13.36 -20.81
CA TYR A 122 3.36 12.27 -20.32
C TYR A 122 4.30 11.77 -21.42
N ARG A 123 3.78 11.51 -22.63
CA ARG A 123 4.57 11.04 -23.77
C ARG A 123 5.68 12.01 -24.16
N ARG A 124 5.38 13.32 -24.23
CA ARG A 124 6.41 14.35 -24.50
C ARG A 124 7.51 14.38 -23.45
N LEU A 125 7.15 14.26 -22.18
CA LEU A 125 8.12 14.22 -21.09
C LEU A 125 8.96 12.94 -21.14
N LEU A 126 8.33 11.79 -21.40
CA LEU A 126 9.00 10.51 -21.52
C LEU A 126 10.00 10.48 -22.68
N GLU A 127 9.61 10.99 -23.85
CA GLU A 127 10.51 11.08 -25.00
C GLU A 127 11.69 12.03 -24.70
N ALA A 128 11.44 13.15 -24.02
CA ALA A 128 12.49 14.08 -23.62
C ALA A 128 13.47 13.49 -22.58
N THR A 129 12.98 12.70 -21.61
CA THR A 129 13.84 12.05 -20.60
C THR A 129 14.64 10.90 -21.20
N LEU A 130 14.03 10.07 -22.06
CA LEU A 130 14.72 8.98 -22.74
C LEU A 130 15.77 9.47 -23.75
N ALA A 131 15.57 10.64 -24.36
CA ALA A 131 16.56 11.24 -25.26
C ALA A 131 17.84 11.71 -24.53
N ARG A 132 17.78 11.92 -23.22
CA ARG A 132 18.90 12.43 -22.41
C ARG A 132 19.00 11.65 -21.09
N PRO A 133 19.40 10.36 -21.10
CA PRO A 133 19.39 9.52 -19.91
C PRO A 133 20.45 9.95 -18.88
N LEU A 134 21.60 10.44 -19.32
CA LEU A 134 22.72 10.81 -18.45
C LEU A 134 22.37 11.92 -17.43
N PRO A 135 21.81 13.09 -17.83
CA PRO A 135 21.41 14.10 -16.85
C PRO A 135 20.30 13.63 -15.92
N ILE A 136 19.38 12.76 -16.38
CA ILE A 136 18.34 12.17 -15.53
C ILE A 136 18.96 11.24 -14.47
N ALA A 137 19.92 10.40 -14.87
CA ALA A 137 20.65 9.53 -13.96
C ALA A 137 21.45 10.34 -12.92
N ILE A 138 22.17 11.39 -13.35
CA ILE A 138 22.89 12.29 -12.43
C ILE A 138 21.91 12.94 -11.45
N GLY A 139 20.77 13.43 -11.94
CA GLY A 139 19.71 13.99 -11.10
C GLY A 139 19.20 12.98 -10.06
N ALA A 140 18.92 11.75 -10.47
CA ALA A 140 18.46 10.67 -9.58
C ALA A 140 19.49 10.32 -8.51
N VAL A 141 20.76 10.18 -8.89
CA VAL A 141 21.87 9.91 -7.94
C VAL A 141 22.05 11.09 -6.97
N THR A 142 21.96 12.32 -7.46
CA THR A 142 22.06 13.52 -6.62
C THR A 142 20.91 13.57 -5.62
N LEU A 143 19.67 13.31 -6.06
CA LEU A 143 18.50 13.27 -5.18
C LEU A 143 18.65 12.18 -4.11
N PHE A 144 19.14 11.00 -4.49
CA PHE A 144 19.42 9.92 -3.57
C PHE A 144 20.49 10.32 -2.54
N ALA A 145 21.61 10.91 -2.96
CA ALA A 145 22.63 11.39 -2.05
C ALA A 145 22.09 12.45 -1.07
N LEU A 146 21.26 13.38 -1.55
CA LEU A 146 20.60 14.38 -0.69
C LEU A 146 19.66 13.73 0.33
N SER A 147 18.91 12.68 -0.06
CA SER A 147 18.07 11.93 0.88
C SER A 147 18.88 11.24 1.99
N LEU A 148 20.08 10.72 1.69
CA LEU A 148 20.97 10.14 2.71
C LEU A 148 21.48 11.19 3.69
N VAL A 149 21.83 12.38 3.19
CA VAL A 149 22.21 13.51 4.06
C VAL A 149 21.05 13.93 4.95
N ALA A 150 19.83 14.01 4.40
CA ALA A 150 18.64 14.32 5.19
C ALA A 150 18.38 13.23 6.25
N PHE A 151 18.45 11.96 5.87
CA PHE A 151 18.29 10.81 6.77
C PHE A 151 19.27 10.86 7.96
N SER A 152 20.54 11.21 7.71
CA SER A 152 21.55 11.32 8.77
C SER A 152 21.26 12.39 9.83
N ARG A 153 20.31 13.31 9.56
CA ARG A 153 19.92 14.39 10.48
C ARG A 153 18.63 14.09 11.24
N LEU A 154 17.94 13.01 10.92
CA LEU A 154 16.73 12.60 11.65
C LEU A 154 17.10 11.95 12.98
N GLY A 155 16.42 12.36 14.05
CA GLY A 155 16.49 11.68 15.34
C GLY A 155 15.76 10.33 15.29
N ALA A 156 16.07 9.46 16.24
CA ALA A 156 15.37 8.18 16.42
C ALA A 156 14.55 8.23 17.72
N GLU A 157 13.25 7.99 17.61
CA GLU A 157 12.35 7.78 18.74
C GLU A 157 11.79 6.37 18.65
N PHE A 158 11.68 5.67 19.79
CA PHE A 158 11.30 4.26 19.82
C PHE A 158 9.80 4.06 19.52
N ILE A 159 8.94 4.81 20.21
CA ILE A 159 7.48 4.87 20.02
C ILE A 159 7.07 6.31 20.31
N PRO A 160 6.22 6.95 19.50
CA PRO A 160 5.73 8.30 19.81
C PRO A 160 4.98 8.27 21.14
N GLU A 161 5.07 9.33 21.93
CA GLU A 161 4.31 9.43 23.18
C GLU A 161 2.80 9.37 22.86
N LEU A 162 2.12 8.34 23.37
CA LEU A 162 0.67 8.26 23.26
C LEU A 162 0.06 9.22 24.28
N ASP A 163 -0.65 10.23 23.77
CA ASP A 163 -1.47 11.08 24.62
C ASP A 163 -2.73 10.33 25.05
N GLU A 164 -2.70 9.78 26.26
CA GLU A 164 -3.84 9.13 26.89
C GLU A 164 -4.79 10.13 27.59
N GLY A 165 -4.48 11.45 27.53
CA GLY A 165 -5.26 12.49 28.20
C GLY A 165 -5.16 12.45 29.73
N ALA A 166 -4.20 11.69 30.28
CA ALA A 166 -4.00 11.51 31.70
C ALA A 166 -2.54 11.83 32.11
N LEU A 167 -2.37 12.53 33.22
CA LEU A 167 -1.07 12.82 33.82
C LEU A 167 -0.78 11.82 34.94
N ALA A 168 0.23 10.98 34.75
CA ALA A 168 0.75 10.11 35.80
C ALA A 168 1.87 10.85 36.57
N VAL A 169 1.58 11.29 37.80
CA VAL A 169 2.59 11.91 38.67
C VAL A 169 3.25 10.81 39.49
N GLN A 170 4.54 10.55 39.25
CA GLN A 170 5.33 9.61 40.03
C GLN A 170 6.41 10.36 40.84
N ALA A 171 6.36 10.23 42.17
CA ALA A 171 7.38 10.76 43.07
C ALA A 171 8.28 9.62 43.56
N ILE A 172 9.58 9.69 43.26
CA ILE A 172 10.57 8.72 43.73
C ILE A 172 11.25 9.29 44.99
N ARG A 173 11.12 8.58 46.13
CA ARG A 173 11.77 8.96 47.40
C ARG A 173 12.93 8.00 47.74
N LEU A 174 13.82 8.43 48.64
CA LEU A 174 14.98 7.64 49.08
C LEU A 174 14.54 6.30 49.71
N PRO A 175 15.25 5.17 49.51
CA PRO A 175 14.83 3.87 50.04
C PRO A 175 14.68 3.79 51.58
N SER A 176 15.21 4.78 52.31
CA SER A 176 15.26 4.83 53.78
C SER A 176 14.05 5.52 54.44
N ILE A 177 13.10 6.04 53.67
CA ILE A 177 11.92 6.73 54.20
C ILE A 177 10.85 5.74 54.68
N SER A 178 10.27 6.00 55.86
CA SER A 178 9.17 5.18 56.39
C SER A 178 7.89 5.36 55.58
N LEU A 179 6.99 4.38 55.65
CA LEU A 179 5.69 4.44 54.97
C LEU A 179 4.89 5.69 55.38
N THR A 180 4.95 6.04 56.68
CA THR A 180 4.31 7.24 57.23
C THR A 180 4.85 8.53 56.63
N ALA A 181 6.18 8.67 56.49
CA ALA A 181 6.79 9.86 55.91
C ALA A 181 6.69 9.91 54.37
N SER A 182 6.33 8.80 53.71
CA SER A 182 6.02 8.80 52.27
C SER A 182 4.59 9.25 51.94
N LEU A 183 3.67 9.10 52.90
CA LEU A 183 2.27 9.54 52.77
C LEU A 183 2.09 11.04 53.05
N GLU A 184 3.04 11.66 53.77
CA GLU A 184 3.18 13.12 53.94
C GLU A 184 3.97 13.75 52.77
#